data_AF-A0A4V3H994-F1
#
_entry.id   AF-A0A4V3H994-F1
#
_cell.length_a   1.000
_cell.length_b   1.000
_cell.length_c   1.000
_cell.angle_alpha   90.00
_cell.angle_beta   90.00
_cell.angle_gamma   90.00
#
_symmetry.space_group_name_H-M   'P 1'
#
loop_
_entity.id
_entity.type
_entity.pdbx_description
1 polymer ?
#
loop_
_entity_poly.entity_id
_entity_poly.type
_entity_poly.pdbx_seq_one_letter_code
_entity_poly.pdbx_strand_id
1 'polypeptide(L)'
;MSHVDTCWADMAARVVRVILARKGMGYAELATALRAVDVSESERSLALRVTRGRVKLSMLLQILHVTHSVIPQLWLDAFSRSDSWQARATAVLEAELSRHPTVSVDNLAQRMVQLGASLSEKTLASHIDQGNISLPEFLQSILALGSSSLDLYIDYRDLIAVGRSAASERS
;
A
#
# COMPACT_ATOMS: atom_id res chain seq x y z
N MET A 1 -14.73 -8.38 10.10
CA MET A 1 -13.41 -8.48 9.45
C MET A 1 -13.02 -9.93 9.50
N SER A 2 -12.67 -10.52 8.36
CA SER A 2 -12.11 -11.86 8.33
C SER A 2 -10.70 -11.85 8.95
N HIS A 3 -10.21 -13.01 9.38
CA HIS A 3 -8.83 -13.12 9.87
C HIS A 3 -7.81 -12.76 8.76
N VAL A 4 -8.13 -13.12 7.51
CA VAL A 4 -7.42 -12.67 6.30
C VAL A 4 -7.35 -11.14 6.16
N ASP A 5 -8.44 -10.42 6.40
CA ASP A 5 -8.41 -8.94 6.37
C ASP A 5 -7.48 -8.40 7.47
N THR A 6 -7.37 -9.13 8.58
CA THR A 6 -6.56 -8.74 9.73
C THR A 6 -5.06 -8.91 9.44
N CYS A 7 -4.63 -10.02 8.82
CA CYS A 7 -3.20 -10.24 8.56
C CYS A 7 -2.62 -9.24 7.55
N TRP A 8 -3.37 -8.89 6.51
CA TRP A 8 -2.96 -7.87 5.54
C TRP A 8 -3.01 -6.45 6.13
N ALA A 9 -3.99 -6.16 6.99
CA ALA A 9 -4.05 -4.91 7.73
C ALA A 9 -2.86 -4.73 8.69
N ASP A 10 -2.47 -5.79 9.41
CA ASP A 10 -1.31 -5.78 10.30
C ASP A 10 -0.01 -5.55 9.52
N MET A 11 0.09 -6.11 8.32
CA MET A 11 1.24 -5.88 7.45
C MET A 11 1.30 -4.43 6.95
N ALA A 12 0.17 -3.87 6.53
CA ALA A 12 0.07 -2.46 6.17
C ALA A 12 0.47 -1.54 7.35
N ALA A 13 0.03 -1.86 8.57
CA ALA A 13 0.41 -1.15 9.78
C ALA A 13 1.93 -1.23 10.04
N ARG A 14 2.54 -2.41 9.81
CA ARG A 14 3.98 -2.62 9.97
C ARG A 14 4.80 -1.78 8.99
N VAL A 15 4.41 -1.73 7.71
CA VAL A 15 5.11 -0.90 6.70
C VAL A 15 5.20 0.55 7.14
N VAL A 16 4.08 1.14 7.58
CA VAL A 16 4.07 2.54 8.06
C VAL A 16 4.93 2.71 9.31
N ARG A 17 4.84 1.78 10.27
CA ARG A 17 5.68 1.83 11.49
C ARG A 17 7.17 1.73 11.18
N VAL A 18 7.57 0.91 10.21
CA VAL A 18 8.97 0.80 9.78
C VAL A 18 9.46 2.11 9.16
N ILE A 19 8.66 2.75 8.30
CA ILE A 19 9.00 4.06 7.72
C ILE A 19 9.25 5.09 8.83
N LEU A 20 8.32 5.18 9.78
CA LEU A 20 8.41 6.11 10.91
C LEU A 20 9.62 5.83 11.79
N ALA A 21 9.86 4.57 12.17
CA ALA A 21 11.00 4.17 12.98
C ALA A 21 12.33 4.48 12.30
N ARG A 22 12.45 4.23 10.99
CA ARG A 22 13.68 4.53 10.21
C ARG A 22 14.01 6.02 10.16
N LYS A 23 13.01 6.88 10.34
CA LYS A 23 13.14 8.35 10.32
C LYS A 23 13.12 8.97 11.71
N GLY A 24 13.01 8.15 12.76
CA GLY A 24 12.89 8.62 14.14
C GLY A 24 11.64 9.47 14.38
N MET A 25 10.57 9.25 13.61
CA MET A 25 9.39 10.12 13.60
C MET A 25 8.21 9.49 14.34
N GLY A 26 7.55 10.25 15.21
CA GLY A 26 6.29 9.85 15.88
C GLY A 26 5.02 10.23 15.10
N TYR A 27 3.85 9.75 15.54
CA TYR A 27 2.56 10.11 14.91
C TYR A 27 2.22 11.61 15.07
N ALA A 28 2.63 12.26 16.15
CA ALA A 28 2.45 13.70 16.35
C ALA A 28 3.23 14.53 15.31
N GLU A 29 4.48 14.14 15.07
CA GLU A 29 5.35 14.77 14.09
C GLU A 29 4.85 14.49 12.67
N LEU A 30 4.43 13.25 12.38
CA LEU A 30 3.82 12.91 11.10
C LEU A 30 2.55 13.74 10.83
N ALA A 31 1.68 13.90 11.82
CA ALA A 31 0.48 14.74 11.70
C ALA A 31 0.83 16.19 11.36
N THR A 32 1.90 16.71 11.94
CA THR A 32 2.39 18.07 11.67
C THR A 32 2.98 18.16 10.26
N ALA A 33 3.80 17.19 9.86
CA ALA A 33 4.43 17.16 8.53
C ALA A 33 3.40 16.98 7.40
N LEU A 34 2.35 16.18 7.61
CA LEU A 34 1.25 15.99 6.65
C LEU A 34 0.46 17.27 6.38
N ARG A 35 0.38 18.21 7.32
CA ARG A 35 -0.26 19.51 7.08
C ARG A 35 0.47 20.35 6.04
N ALA A 36 1.78 20.16 5.87
CA ALA A 36 2.56 20.85 4.84
C ALA A 36 2.20 20.42 3.40
N VAL A 37 1.45 19.32 3.26
CA VAL A 37 0.91 18.83 1.99
C VAL A 37 -0.62 18.76 1.99
N ASP A 38 -1.25 19.66 2.75
CA ASP A 38 -2.71 19.84 2.86
C ASP A 38 -3.48 18.61 3.38
N VAL A 39 -2.81 17.73 4.13
CA VAL A 39 -3.45 16.58 4.77
C VAL A 39 -3.69 16.88 6.25
N SER A 40 -4.96 17.11 6.58
CA SER A 40 -5.39 17.36 7.97
C SER A 40 -5.71 16.04 8.68
N GLU A 41 -4.73 15.52 9.41
CA GLU A 41 -4.88 14.37 10.30
C GLU A 41 -4.41 14.74 11.71
N SER A 42 -5.05 14.17 12.72
CA SER A 42 -4.61 14.29 14.12
C SER A 42 -3.69 13.11 14.46
N GLU A 43 -2.82 13.27 15.46
CA GLU A 43 -2.01 12.16 15.98
C GLU A 43 -2.86 10.93 16.30
N ARG A 44 -3.98 11.14 17.00
CA ARG A 44 -4.91 10.07 17.39
C ARG A 44 -5.55 9.38 16.19
N SER A 45 -5.98 10.13 15.18
CA SER A 45 -6.59 9.56 13.97
C SER A 45 -5.57 8.80 13.13
N LEU A 46 -4.34 9.30 13.00
CA LEU A 46 -3.23 8.59 12.36
C LEU A 46 -2.92 7.28 13.07
N ALA A 47 -2.69 7.33 14.38
CA ALA A 47 -2.36 6.14 15.17
C ALA A 47 -3.45 5.07 15.05
N LEU A 48 -4.73 5.48 15.14
CA LEU A 48 -5.85 4.56 15.00
C LEU A 48 -5.99 3.99 13.59
N ARG A 49 -5.78 4.81 12.56
CA ARG A 49 -5.85 4.40 11.15
C ARG A 49 -4.75 3.41 10.82
N VAL A 50 -3.52 3.70 11.22
CA VAL A 50 -2.35 2.84 11.01
C VAL A 50 -2.50 1.54 11.77
N THR A 51 -2.88 1.59 13.06
CA THR A 51 -3.09 0.38 13.88
C THR A 51 -4.13 -0.56 13.28
N ARG A 52 -5.17 -0.01 12.63
CA ARG A 52 -6.21 -0.80 11.95
C ARG A 52 -5.86 -1.21 10.52
N GLY A 53 -4.67 -0.87 10.01
CA GLY A 53 -4.28 -1.09 8.62
C GLY A 53 -5.13 -0.36 7.59
N ARG A 54 -5.90 0.67 7.98
CA ARG A 54 -6.84 1.41 7.10
C ARG A 54 -6.16 2.57 6.38
N VAL A 55 -4.97 2.32 5.89
CA VAL A 55 -4.12 3.30 5.18
C VAL A 55 -4.37 3.14 3.69
N LYS A 56 -4.50 4.25 2.96
CA LYS A 56 -4.56 4.24 1.49
C LYS A 56 -3.14 4.30 0.91
N LEU A 57 -2.95 3.79 -0.31
CA LEU A 57 -1.68 3.94 -1.02
C LEU A 57 -1.30 5.42 -1.18
N SER A 58 -2.25 6.29 -1.54
CA SER A 58 -2.02 7.75 -1.61
C SER A 58 -1.48 8.32 -0.31
N MET A 59 -1.97 7.84 0.85
CA MET A 59 -1.46 8.24 2.15
C MET A 59 -0.07 7.67 2.45
N LEU A 60 0.23 6.45 2.01
CA LEU A 60 1.60 5.93 2.07
C LEU A 60 2.56 6.82 1.28
N LEU A 61 2.18 7.25 0.07
CA LEU A 61 3.01 8.15 -0.75
C LEU A 61 3.23 9.51 -0.07
N GLN A 62 2.18 10.06 0.56
CA GLN A 62 2.29 11.27 1.37
C GLN A 62 3.24 11.07 2.55
N ILE A 63 3.13 9.95 3.27
CA ILE A 63 4.03 9.61 4.38
C ILE A 63 5.48 9.52 3.87
N LEU A 64 5.73 8.81 2.76
CA LEU A 64 7.08 8.71 2.18
C LEU A 64 7.64 10.10 1.80
N HIS A 65 6.79 10.98 1.25
CA HIS A 65 7.16 12.33 0.88
C HIS A 65 7.59 13.18 2.09
N VAL A 66 6.70 13.30 3.09
CA VAL A 66 6.92 14.19 4.24
C VAL A 66 7.97 13.66 5.21
N THR A 67 8.26 12.36 5.17
CA THR A 67 9.35 11.74 5.94
C THR A 67 10.68 11.73 5.19
N HIS A 68 10.71 12.25 3.96
CA HIS A 68 11.86 12.20 3.05
C HIS A 68 12.44 10.79 2.92
N SER A 69 11.55 9.80 2.85
CA SER A 69 11.92 8.39 2.72
C SER A 69 12.36 8.06 1.30
N VAL A 70 13.15 6.99 1.17
CA VAL A 70 13.68 6.57 -0.13
C VAL A 70 12.53 6.05 -1.00
N ILE A 71 12.32 6.68 -2.15
CA ILE A 71 11.29 6.25 -3.10
C ILE A 71 11.87 5.14 -3.98
N PRO A 72 11.18 4.00 -4.15
CA PRO A 72 11.61 2.96 -5.08
C PRO A 72 11.79 3.51 -6.49
N GLN A 73 12.84 3.07 -7.19
CA GLN A 73 13.21 3.62 -8.49
C GLN A 73 12.05 3.55 -9.51
N LEU A 74 11.29 2.47 -9.48
CA LEU A 74 10.13 2.26 -10.35
C LEU A 74 9.04 3.32 -10.16
N TRP A 75 8.97 3.94 -8.98
CA TRP A 75 7.89 4.87 -8.63
C TRP A 75 8.28 6.32 -8.88
N LEU A 76 9.54 6.63 -9.24
CA LEU A 76 10.03 8.01 -9.31
C LEU A 76 9.20 8.89 -10.24
N ASP A 77 8.87 8.38 -11.44
CA ASP A 77 8.05 9.13 -12.40
C ASP A 77 6.63 9.37 -11.87
N ALA A 78 6.00 8.32 -11.32
CA ALA A 78 4.67 8.40 -10.71
C ALA A 78 4.64 9.35 -9.50
N PHE A 79 5.71 9.36 -8.70
CA PHE A 79 5.82 10.17 -7.49
C PHE A 79 6.06 11.65 -7.80
N SER A 80 6.72 11.95 -8.92
CA SER A 80 7.09 13.29 -9.38
C SER A 80 5.97 14.02 -10.12
N ARG A 81 4.83 13.36 -10.38
CA ARG A 81 3.67 13.97 -11.03
C ARG A 81 3.15 15.14 -10.20
N SER A 82 2.72 16.21 -10.86
CA SER A 82 2.17 17.41 -10.22
C SER A 82 0.67 17.32 -9.89
N ASP A 83 0.06 16.15 -10.12
CA ASP A 83 -1.35 15.89 -9.87
C ASP A 83 -1.62 15.42 -8.42
N SER A 84 -2.86 15.00 -8.18
CA SER A 84 -3.34 14.56 -6.87
C SER A 84 -2.62 13.30 -6.38
N TRP A 85 -2.55 13.12 -5.07
CA TRP A 85 -1.98 11.90 -4.47
C TRP A 85 -2.69 10.61 -4.88
N GLN A 86 -3.98 10.69 -5.23
CA GLN A 86 -4.76 9.61 -5.80
C GLN A 86 -4.25 9.23 -7.19
N ALA A 87 -4.03 10.21 -8.07
CA ALA A 87 -3.48 9.96 -9.39
C ALA A 87 -2.05 9.39 -9.32
N ARG A 88 -1.23 9.85 -8.37
CA ARG A 88 0.07 9.24 -8.08
C ARG A 88 -0.05 7.79 -7.61
N ALA A 89 -1.04 7.47 -6.77
CA ALA A 89 -1.28 6.10 -6.31
C ALA A 89 -1.66 5.16 -7.47
N THR A 90 -2.51 5.63 -8.39
CA THR A 90 -2.83 4.92 -9.63
C THR A 90 -1.57 4.70 -10.47
N ALA A 91 -0.80 5.77 -10.73
CA ALA A 91 0.42 5.69 -11.53
C ALA A 91 1.49 4.77 -10.92
N VAL A 92 1.58 4.68 -9.58
CA VAL A 92 2.48 3.72 -8.91
C VAL A 92 2.07 2.28 -9.20
N LEU A 93 0.78 1.95 -9.08
CA LEU A 93 0.31 0.60 -9.37
C LEU A 93 0.40 0.26 -10.87
N GLU A 94 0.15 1.23 -11.75
CA GLU A 94 0.38 1.08 -13.19
C GLU A 94 1.85 0.82 -13.51
N ALA A 95 2.78 1.51 -12.83
CA ALA A 95 4.21 1.26 -12.99
C ALA A 95 4.60 -0.17 -12.55
N GLU A 96 4.02 -0.67 -11.45
CA GLU A 96 4.19 -2.07 -11.03
C GLU A 96 3.64 -3.06 -12.08
N LEU A 97 2.45 -2.79 -12.62
CA LEU A 97 1.84 -3.60 -13.68
C LEU A 97 2.66 -3.58 -14.97
N SER A 98 3.27 -2.44 -15.31
CA SER A 98 4.05 -2.28 -16.54
C SER A 98 5.26 -3.22 -16.63
N ARG A 99 5.77 -3.70 -15.48
CA ARG A 99 6.82 -4.73 -15.42
C ARG A 99 6.35 -6.10 -15.91
N HIS A 100 5.04 -6.32 -15.95
CA HIS A 100 4.40 -7.57 -16.35
C HIS A 100 3.34 -7.30 -17.42
N PRO A 101 3.73 -6.97 -18.66
CA PRO A 101 2.80 -6.51 -19.70
C PRO A 101 1.72 -7.54 -20.09
N THR A 102 1.89 -8.80 -19.73
CA THR A 102 0.91 -9.88 -19.96
C THR A 102 -0.12 -10.02 -18.82
N VAL A 103 0.04 -9.29 -17.72
CA VAL A 103 -0.86 -9.31 -16.57
C VAL A 103 -1.85 -8.15 -16.71
N SER A 104 -3.09 -8.47 -17.05
CA SER A 104 -4.21 -7.52 -16.98
C SER A 104 -4.63 -7.26 -15.53
N VAL A 105 -5.46 -6.24 -15.32
CA VAL A 105 -6.10 -5.96 -14.02
C VAL A 105 -6.94 -7.16 -13.56
N ASP A 106 -7.62 -7.85 -14.48
CA ASP A 106 -8.40 -9.04 -14.18
C ASP A 106 -7.49 -10.19 -13.68
N ASN A 107 -6.39 -10.43 -14.39
CA ASN A 107 -5.38 -11.43 -13.97
C ASN A 107 -4.79 -11.08 -12.59
N LEU A 108 -4.57 -9.79 -12.31
CA LEU A 108 -4.11 -9.33 -11.01
C LEU A 108 -5.14 -9.61 -9.91
N ALA A 109 -6.41 -9.23 -10.13
CA ALA A 109 -7.48 -9.49 -9.17
C ALA A 109 -7.64 -10.98 -8.87
N GLN A 110 -7.57 -11.85 -9.90
CA GLN A 110 -7.61 -13.30 -9.71
C GLN A 110 -6.46 -13.81 -8.85
N ARG A 111 -5.23 -13.32 -9.07
CA ARG A 111 -4.08 -13.65 -8.20
C ARG A 111 -4.28 -13.13 -6.78
N MET A 112 -4.80 -11.92 -6.60
CA MET A 112 -5.09 -11.39 -5.27
C MET A 112 -6.15 -12.21 -4.53
N VAL A 113 -7.18 -12.70 -5.24
CA VAL A 113 -8.19 -13.61 -4.67
C VAL A 113 -7.56 -14.93 -4.21
N GLN A 114 -6.59 -15.47 -4.96
CA GLN A 114 -5.80 -16.63 -4.52
C GLN A 114 -4.95 -16.33 -3.27
N LEU A 115 -4.60 -15.06 -3.04
CA LEU A 115 -3.92 -14.57 -1.84
C LEU A 115 -4.89 -14.15 -0.71
N GLY A 116 -6.18 -14.49 -0.84
CA GLY A 116 -7.20 -14.27 0.18
C GLY A 116 -8.02 -12.96 0.04
N ALA A 117 -7.76 -12.12 -0.97
CA ALA A 117 -8.48 -10.86 -1.16
C ALA A 117 -9.98 -11.08 -1.41
N SER A 118 -10.84 -10.30 -0.74
CA SER A 118 -12.31 -10.36 -0.86
C SER A 118 -12.91 -9.43 -1.92
N LEU A 119 -12.10 -8.99 -2.88
CA LEU A 119 -12.51 -8.04 -3.92
C LEU A 119 -12.78 -8.73 -5.26
N SER A 120 -13.61 -8.08 -6.08
CA SER A 120 -13.85 -8.50 -7.47
C SER A 120 -12.94 -7.75 -8.44
N GLU A 121 -12.77 -8.28 -9.65
CA GLU A 121 -12.07 -7.60 -10.77
C GLU A 121 -12.60 -6.18 -10.98
N LYS A 122 -13.93 -6.02 -11.03
CA LYS A 122 -14.61 -4.72 -11.17
C LYS A 122 -14.31 -3.78 -10.00
N THR A 123 -14.22 -4.30 -8.77
CA THR A 123 -13.86 -3.50 -7.60
C THR A 123 -12.42 -3.01 -7.70
N LEU A 124 -11.49 -3.89 -8.08
CA LEU A 124 -10.08 -3.51 -8.26
C LEU A 124 -9.94 -2.43 -9.33
N ALA A 125 -10.53 -2.64 -10.52
CA ALA A 125 -10.52 -1.66 -11.59
C ALA A 125 -11.06 -0.30 -11.12
N SER A 126 -12.20 -0.30 -10.41
CA SER A 126 -12.76 0.93 -9.85
C SER A 126 -11.84 1.59 -8.80
N HIS A 127 -11.13 0.82 -7.98
CA HIS A 127 -10.18 1.39 -7.02
C HIS A 127 -8.96 1.99 -7.71
N ILE A 128 -8.49 1.37 -8.80
CA ILE A 128 -7.38 1.87 -9.64
C ILE A 128 -7.79 3.17 -10.33
N ASP A 129 -8.93 3.18 -11.02
CA ASP A 129 -9.43 4.35 -11.76
C ASP A 129 -9.62 5.58 -10.85
N GLN A 130 -10.02 5.35 -9.59
CA GLN A 130 -10.25 6.43 -8.62
C GLN A 130 -9.01 6.76 -7.76
N GLY A 131 -7.92 5.99 -7.87
CA GLY A 131 -6.78 6.09 -6.96
C GLY A 131 -7.13 5.82 -5.49
N ASN A 132 -8.17 5.01 -5.25
CA ASN A 132 -8.70 4.66 -3.94
C ASN A 132 -8.16 3.33 -3.40
N ILE A 133 -6.99 2.92 -3.86
CA ILE A 133 -6.31 1.68 -3.50
C ILE A 133 -5.92 1.71 -2.01
N SER A 134 -6.37 0.71 -1.25
CA SER A 134 -5.92 0.52 0.14
C SER A 134 -4.50 -0.07 0.17
N LEU A 135 -3.76 0.20 1.24
CA LEU A 135 -2.42 -0.36 1.41
C LEU A 135 -2.43 -1.90 1.47
N PRO A 136 -3.37 -2.58 2.16
CA PRO A 136 -3.51 -4.03 2.05
C PRO A 136 -3.66 -4.55 0.61
N GLU A 137 -4.53 -3.92 -0.20
CA GLU A 137 -4.69 -4.28 -1.62
C GLU A 137 -3.39 -4.06 -2.39
N PHE A 138 -2.69 -2.95 -2.14
CA PHE A 138 -1.41 -2.70 -2.78
C PHE A 138 -0.34 -3.74 -2.40
N LEU A 139 -0.26 -4.14 -1.14
CA LEU A 139 0.68 -5.19 -0.69
C LEU A 139 0.36 -6.55 -1.33
N GLN A 140 -0.92 -6.88 -1.48
CA GLN A 140 -1.36 -8.06 -2.23
C GLN A 140 -0.95 -7.96 -3.70
N SER A 141 -1.08 -6.78 -4.32
CA SER A 141 -0.61 -6.55 -5.70
C SER A 141 0.90 -6.73 -5.83
N ILE A 142 1.69 -6.19 -4.90
CA ILE A 142 3.15 -6.36 -4.86
C ILE A 142 3.52 -7.85 -4.78
N LEU A 143 2.84 -8.62 -3.92
CA LEU A 143 3.06 -10.06 -3.83
C LEU A 143 2.63 -10.79 -5.11
N ALA A 144 1.45 -10.49 -5.66
CA ALA A 144 0.89 -11.11 -6.86
C ALA A 144 1.71 -10.85 -8.14
N LEU A 145 2.41 -9.71 -8.18
CA LEU A 145 3.32 -9.33 -9.25
C LEU A 145 4.75 -9.82 -9.01
N GLY A 146 5.10 -10.24 -7.79
CA GLY A 146 6.48 -10.61 -7.46
C GLY A 146 7.42 -9.40 -7.42
N SER A 147 6.91 -8.24 -7.02
CA SER A 147 7.67 -7.00 -6.98
C SER A 147 8.48 -6.87 -5.68
N SER A 148 9.70 -6.34 -5.81
CA SER A 148 10.63 -6.06 -4.71
C SER A 148 10.71 -4.57 -4.37
N SER A 149 9.79 -3.74 -4.88
CA SER A 149 9.83 -2.28 -4.69
C SER A 149 9.77 -1.86 -3.21
N LEU A 150 9.21 -2.70 -2.34
CA LEU A 150 9.05 -2.40 -0.92
C LEU A 150 10.12 -3.02 -0.01
N ASP A 151 11.17 -3.66 -0.52
CA ASP A 151 12.18 -4.38 0.28
C ASP A 151 12.87 -3.52 1.36
N LEU A 152 12.88 -2.19 1.20
CA LEU A 152 13.38 -1.26 2.22
C LEU A 152 12.45 -1.17 3.45
N TYR A 153 11.18 -1.50 3.33
CA TYR A 153 10.17 -1.30 4.36
C TYR A 153 9.57 -2.62 4.88
N ILE A 154 9.74 -3.71 4.14
CA ILE A 154 9.21 -5.03 4.47
C ILE A 154 10.09 -6.13 3.88
N ASP A 155 10.26 -7.23 4.61
CA ASP A 155 10.89 -8.44 4.04
C ASP A 155 9.87 -9.13 3.12
N TYR A 156 10.26 -9.40 1.88
CA TYR A 156 9.44 -10.12 0.91
C TYR A 156 9.00 -11.51 1.42
N ARG A 157 9.81 -12.17 2.26
CA ARG A 157 9.44 -13.45 2.91
C ARG A 157 8.26 -13.29 3.85
N ASP A 158 8.16 -12.16 4.53
CA ASP A 158 7.03 -11.87 5.42
C ASP A 158 5.75 -11.64 4.60
N LEU A 159 5.84 -11.02 3.42
CA LEU A 159 4.71 -10.92 2.48
C LEU A 159 4.24 -12.29 2.01
N ILE A 160 5.18 -13.18 1.61
CA ILE A 160 4.85 -14.55 1.23
C ILE A 160 4.16 -15.30 2.38
N ALA A 161 4.69 -15.16 3.61
CA ALA A 161 4.13 -15.82 4.79
C ALA A 161 2.68 -15.38 5.04
N VAL A 162 2.40 -14.07 4.97
CA VAL A 162 1.03 -13.54 5.10
C VAL A 162 0.14 -14.04 3.97
N GLY A 163 0.61 -14.03 2.71
CA GLY A 163 -0.17 -14.54 1.58
C GLY A 163 -0.52 -16.03 1.70
N ARG A 164 0.39 -16.86 2.21
CA ARG A 164 0.14 -18.29 2.47
C ARG A 164 -0.88 -18.51 3.57
N SER A 165 -0.76 -17.82 4.69
CA SER A 165 -1.72 -17.90 5.79
C SER A 165 -3.12 -17.50 5.32
N ALA A 166 -3.21 -16.38 4.59
CA ALA A 166 -4.46 -15.89 4.02
C ALA A 166 -5.12 -16.86 3.03
N ALA A 167 -4.34 -17.54 2.19
CA ALA A 167 -4.85 -18.53 1.24
C ALA A 167 -5.35 -19.80 1.93
N SER A 168 -4.65 -20.25 2.98
CA SER A 168 -5.00 -21.47 3.72
C SER A 168 -6.36 -21.39 4.44
N GLU A 169 -6.77 -20.19 4.84
CA GLU A 169 -8.04 -19.96 5.56
C GLU A 169 -9.27 -19.88 4.63
N ARG A 170 -9.04 -19.83 3.31
CA ARG A 170 -10.11 -19.86 2.30
C ARG A 170 -10.39 -21.26 1.74
N SER A 171 -9.46 -22.19 1.92
CA SER A 171 -9.55 -23.57 1.40
C SER A 171 -10.35 -24.45 2.34
#